data_AF-A0A6J4NXR8-F1
#
_entry.id   AF-A0A6J4NXR8-F1
#
_cell.length_a   1.000
_cell.length_b   1.000
_cell.length_c   1.000
_cell.angle_alpha   90.00
_cell.angle_beta   90.00
_cell.angle_gamma   90.00
#
_symmetry.space_group_name_H-M   'P 1'
#
loop_
_entity.id
_entity.type
_entity.pdbx_description
1 polymer ?
#
loop_
_entity_poly.entity_id
_entity_poly.type
_entity_poly.pdbx_seq_one_letter_code
_entity_poly.pdbx_strand_id
1 'polypeptide(L)' 'MTIGKLELIIKINELPNNVETNKDNWKTFELDCDGRVVSVTVKPKIWKKLEDAAANYPMWVAAIGGKMGESTSNGFVL' A
#
# COMPACT_ATOMS: atom_id res chain seq x y z
N MET A 1 -12.39 24.82 -17.24
CA MET A 1 -12.16 23.41 -16.87
C MET A 1 -11.78 23.36 -15.40
N THR A 2 -12.46 22.55 -14.59
CA THR A 2 -12.22 22.46 -13.14
C THR A 2 -11.14 21.42 -12.86
N ILE A 3 -10.17 21.73 -11.99
CA ILE A 3 -9.12 20.79 -11.57
C ILE A 3 -9.69 19.88 -10.47
N GLY A 4 -9.67 18.57 -10.70
CA GLY A 4 -10.05 17.56 -9.72
C GLY A 4 -8.84 16.96 -9.00
N LYS A 5 -9.03 16.48 -7.77
CA LYS A 5 -8.05 15.68 -7.03
C LYS A 5 -8.53 14.23 -7.00
N LEU A 6 -7.70 13.30 -7.48
CA LEU A 6 -7.94 11.87 -7.39
C LEU A 6 -7.13 11.28 -6.23
N GLU A 7 -7.79 10.55 -5.35
CA GLU A 7 -7.17 9.80 -4.25
C GLU A 7 -7.70 8.36 -4.27
N LEU A 8 -6.82 7.43 -3.91
CA LEU A 8 -7.13 6.01 -3.81
C LEU A 8 -6.90 5.54 -2.39
N ILE A 9 -7.72 4.60 -1.94
CA ILE A 9 -7.57 3.95 -0.64
C ILE A 9 -7.63 2.44 -0.86
N ILE A 10 -6.56 1.74 -0.49
CA ILE A 10 -6.51 0.28 -0.49
C ILE A 10 -6.62 -0.19 0.95
N LYS A 11 -7.46 -1.19 1.20
CA LYS A 11 -7.65 -1.76 2.53
C LYS A 11 -7.09 -3.17 2.59
N ILE A 12 -6.34 -3.45 3.66
CA ILE A 12 -5.79 -4.78 3.96
C ILE A 12 -6.08 -5.13 5.41
N ASN A 13 -6.25 -6.42 5.68
CA ASN A 13 -6.41 -7.00 7.01
C ASN A 13 -5.33 -8.05 7.32
N GLU A 14 -4.36 -8.21 6.42
CA GLU A 14 -3.19 -9.06 6.55
C GLU A 14 -1.96 -8.32 6.03
N LEU A 15 -0.77 -8.70 6.52
CA LEU A 15 0.47 -8.13 6.01
C LEU A 15 0.81 -8.75 4.65
N PRO A 16 1.28 -7.96 3.68
CA PRO A 16 1.74 -8.48 2.40
C PRO A 16 2.95 -9.42 2.59
N ASN A 17 3.02 -10.48 1.78
CA ASN A 17 4.05 -11.52 1.90
C ASN A 17 5.39 -11.16 1.23
N ASN A 18 5.35 -10.49 0.07
CA ASN A 18 6.53 -10.18 -0.75
C ASN A 18 6.97 -8.73 -0.55
N VAL A 19 7.52 -8.43 0.63
CA VAL A 19 7.91 -7.07 1.02
C VAL A 19 9.39 -6.84 0.78
N GLU A 20 9.71 -5.94 -0.13
CA GLU A 20 11.06 -5.49 -0.41
C GLU A 20 11.40 -4.23 0.40
N THR A 21 12.69 -4.05 0.69
CA THR A 21 13.17 -2.82 1.33
C THR A 21 14.03 -2.06 0.33
N ASN A 22 13.64 -0.84 -0.01
CA ASN A 22 14.39 -0.02 -0.94
C ASN A 22 15.61 0.64 -0.26
N LYS A 23 16.40 1.39 -1.03
CA LYS A 23 17.62 2.06 -0.56
C LYS A 23 17.39 3.08 0.55
N ASP A 24 16.18 3.63 0.65
CA ASP A 24 15.79 4.60 1.69
C ASP A 24 15.17 3.94 2.93
N ASN A 25 15.24 2.60 3.03
CA ASN A 25 14.64 1.78 4.08
C ASN A 25 13.09 1.81 4.08
N TRP A 26 12.47 2.11 2.92
CA TRP A 26 11.02 2.04 2.77
C TRP A 26 10.62 0.66 2.30
N LYS A 27 9.41 0.25 2.69
CA LYS A 27 8.86 -1.06 2.34
C LYS A 27 8.04 -0.92 1.07
N THR A 28 8.36 -1.76 0.09
CA THR A 28 7.67 -1.84 -1.20
C THR A 28 7.05 -3.21 -1.31
N PHE A 29 5.79 -3.30 -1.72
CA PHE A 29 5.08 -4.56 -1.89
C PHE A 29 3.97 -4.43 -2.91
N GLU A 30 3.49 -5.55 -3.42
CA GLU A 30 2.39 -5.61 -4.38
C GLU A 30 1.11 -6.09 -3.71
N LEU A 31 -0.01 -5.49 -4.09
CA LEU A 31 -1.36 -5.90 -3.67
C LEU A 31 -2.21 -6.19 -4.90
N ASP A 32 -2.86 -7.34 -4.90
CA ASP A 32 -3.89 -7.66 -5.88
C ASP A 32 -5.22 -7.01 -5.45
N CYS A 33 -5.69 -6.05 -6.24
CA CYS A 33 -6.96 -5.35 -6.06
C CYS A 33 -7.92 -5.76 -7.19
N ASP A 34 -8.54 -6.93 -7.06
CA ASP A 34 -9.48 -7.52 -8.04
C ASP A 34 -8.88 -7.66 -9.46
N GLY A 35 -7.68 -8.26 -9.53
CA GLY A 35 -6.94 -8.47 -10.77
C GLY A 35 -6.09 -7.27 -11.20
N ARG A 36 -6.05 -6.20 -10.40
CA ARG A 36 -5.17 -5.04 -10.62
C ARG A 36 -4.05 -5.05 -9.60
N VAL A 37 -2.82 -5.27 -10.06
CA VAL A 37 -1.64 -5.29 -9.20
C VAL A 37 -1.19 -3.87 -8.91
N VAL A 38 -1.31 -3.44 -7.66
CA VAL A 38 -0.86 -2.12 -7.20
C VAL A 38 0.46 -2.27 -6.45
N SER A 39 1.48 -1.57 -6.93
CA SER A 39 2.78 -1.49 -6.23
C SER A 39 2.72 -0.35 -5.23
N VAL A 40 2.87 -0.66 -3.94
CA VAL A 40 2.72 0.28 -2.83
C VAL A 40 4.07 0.48 -2.16
N THR A 41 4.46 1.74 -1.96
CA THR A 41 5.64 2.07 -1.13
C THR A 41 5.26 2.82 0.14
N VAL A 42 5.61 2.28 1.30
CA VAL A 42 5.35 2.91 2.61
C VAL A 42 6.64 3.21 3.38
N LYS A 43 6.64 4.34 4.07
CA LYS A 43 7.73 4.72 4.98
C LYS A 43 7.87 3.71 6.12
N PRO A 44 9.08 3.49 6.67
CA PRO A 44 9.30 2.52 7.76
C PRO A 44 8.42 2.78 8.99
N LYS A 45 8.13 4.04 9.32
CA LYS A 45 7.20 4.39 10.42
C LYS A 45 5.77 3.89 10.19
N ILE A 46 5.30 3.88 8.95
CA ILE A 46 3.96 3.39 8.60
C ILE A 46 3.96 1.87 8.60
N TRP A 47 4.99 1.24 8.04
CA TRP A 47 5.14 -0.21 8.09
C TRP A 47 5.13 -0.75 9.53
N LYS A 48 5.87 -0.12 10.43
CA LYS A 48 5.88 -0.50 11.84
C LYS A 48 4.49 -0.46 12.48
N LYS A 49 3.64 0.51 12.10
CA LYS A 49 2.24 0.54 12.57
C LYS A 49 1.40 -0.61 12.03
N LEU A 50 1.69 -1.10 10.82
CA LEU A 50 1.03 -2.28 10.26
C LEU A 50 1.46 -3.55 11.01
N GLU A 51 2.76 -3.69 11.30
CA GLU A 51 3.30 -4.78 12.11
C GLU A 51 2.71 -4.78 13.51
N ASP A 52 2.70 -3.62 14.17
CA ASP A 52 2.11 -3.45 15.50
C ASP A 52 0.61 -3.77 15.46
N ALA A 53 -0.12 -3.40 14.41
CA ALA A 53 -1.54 -3.70 14.28
C ALA A 53 -1.78 -5.22 14.15
N ALA A 54 -1.02 -5.87 13.26
CA ALA A 54 -1.12 -7.31 13.03
C ALA A 54 -0.74 -8.14 14.26
N ALA A 55 0.22 -7.67 15.08
CA ALA A 55 0.65 -8.36 16.29
C ALA A 55 -0.33 -8.22 17.46
N ASN A 56 -0.96 -7.06 17.61
CA ASN A 56 -1.73 -6.72 18.82
C ASN A 56 -3.25 -6.86 18.64
N TYR A 57 -3.76 -6.85 17.41
CA TYR A 57 -5.19 -6.90 17.13
C TYR A 57 -5.52 -8.07 16.20
N PRO A 58 -6.16 -9.15 16.69
CA PRO A 58 -6.55 -10.28 15.86
C PRO A 58 -7.48 -9.92 14.70
N MET A 59 -8.23 -8.83 14.83
CA MET A 59 -9.04 -8.24 13.77
C MET A 59 -8.61 -6.79 13.59
N TRP A 60 -7.98 -6.49 12.46
CA TRP A 60 -7.54 -5.15 12.10
C TRP A 60 -7.81 -4.88 10.62
N VAL A 61 -7.91 -3.60 10.28
CA VAL A 61 -7.97 -3.13 8.89
C VAL A 61 -7.11 -1.88 8.80
N ALA A 62 -6.12 -1.89 7.90
CA ALA A 62 -5.41 -0.67 7.52
C ALA A 62 -6.03 -0.08 6.27
N ALA A 63 -6.11 1.25 6.22
CA ALA A 63 -6.44 2.01 5.03
C ALA A 63 -5.19 2.74 4.53
N ILE A 64 -4.63 2.26 3.42
CA ILE A 64 -3.45 2.81 2.76
C ILE A 64 -3.93 3.79 1.69
N GLY A 65 -3.83 5.09 2.00
CA GLY A 65 -4.22 6.17 1.09
C GLY A 65 -3.04 6.66 0.25
N GLY A 66 -3.28 6.92 -1.04
CA GLY A 66 -2.27 7.44 -1.95
C GLY A 66 -2.85 8.07 -3.21
N LYS A 67 -1.98 8.57 -4.07
CA LYS A 67 -2.35 9.04 -5.42
C LYS A 67 -2.09 7.92 -6.41
N MET A 68 -2.89 7.86 -7.47
CA MET A 68 -2.58 6.99 -8.61
C MET A 68 -1.33 7.53 -9.31
N GLY A 69 -0.24 6.78 -9.24
CA GLY A 69 1.02 7.05 -9.93
C GLY A 69 1.05 6.47 -11.33
N GLU A 70 2.25 6.15 -11.80
CA GLU A 70 2.47 5.59 -13.14
C GLU A 70 1.73 4.26 -13.32
N SER A 71 1.15 4.06 -14.50
CA SER A 71 0.55 2.78 -14.87
C SER A 71 1.63 1.74 -15.13
N THR A 72 1.41 0.52 -14.64
CA THR A 72 2.23 -0.66 -14.96
C THR A 72 1.48 -1.53 -15.97
N SER A 73 2.08 -2.64 -16.42
CA SER A 73 1.40 -3.59 -17.31
C SER A 73 0.10 -4.15 -16.74
N ASN A 74 0.01 -4.28 -15.41
CA ASN A 74 -1.10 -4.94 -14.71
C ASN A 74 -1.79 -4.05 -13.65
N GLY A 75 -1.44 -2.76 -13.58
CA GLY A 75 -2.02 -1.85 -12.58
C GLY A 75 -1.31 -0.49 -12.54
N PHE A 76 -0.89 -0.06 -11.34
CA PHE A 76 -0.24 1.25 -11.12
C PHE A 76 0.58 1.29 -9.84
N VAL A 77 1.38 2.35 -9.68
CA VAL A 77 2.15 2.64 -8.46
C VAL A 77 1.35 3.54 -7.51
N LEU A 78 1.42 3.27 -6.20
CA LEU A 78 0.79 4.03 -5.12
C LEU A 78 1.81 4.48 -4.06
#